data_AF-W1YK57-F1
#
_entry.id   AF-W1YK57-F1
#
_cell.length_a   1.000
_cell.length_b   1.000
_cell.length_c   1.000
_cell.angle_alpha   90.00
_cell.angle_beta   90.00
_cell.angle_gamma   90.00
#
_symmetry.space_group_name_H-M   'P 1'
#
loop_
_entity.id
_entity.type
_entity.pdbx_description
1 polymer ?
#
loop_
_entity_poly.entity_id
_entity_poly.type
_entity_poly.pdbx_seq_one_letter_code
_entity_poly.pdbx_strand_id
1 'polypeptide(L)'
;DVGIIDVYKNPVEQHTVTFTAKQINDYLGTNIEKDEMVRILTALEFVVTEDEDQLSALVPTWRGDVTVMPDIAEEVARIYNYDNIAPTI
;
A
#
# COMPACT_ATOMS: atom_id res chain seq x y z
N ASP A 1 32.10 21.48 17.44
CA ASP A 1 31.92 20.29 16.60
C ASP A 1 30.80 20.46 15.61
N VAL A 2 31.00 19.88 14.43
CA VAL A 2 30.31 20.17 13.17
C VAL A 2 28.82 19.81 13.20
N GLY A 3 27.99 20.80 12.91
CA GLY A 3 26.55 20.62 12.68
C GLY A 3 26.31 19.89 11.36
N ILE A 4 25.52 18.83 11.43
CA ILE A 4 25.01 18.14 10.24
C ILE A 4 23.97 19.09 9.62
N ILE A 5 24.28 19.63 8.44
CA ILE A 5 23.29 20.32 7.62
C ILE A 5 22.74 19.27 6.67
N ASP A 6 21.60 18.68 7.04
CA ASP A 6 20.84 17.83 6.12
C ASP A 6 20.15 18.74 5.10
N VAL A 7 20.75 18.82 3.90
CA VAL A 7 20.16 19.55 2.78
C VAL A 7 19.17 18.63 2.09
N TYR A 8 17.94 18.53 2.61
CA TYR A 8 16.81 17.97 1.87
C TYR A 8 16.42 18.94 0.73
N LYS A 9 17.17 18.91 -0.37
CA LYS A 9 16.80 19.59 -1.61
C LYS A 9 15.73 18.74 -2.31
N ASN A 10 14.49 19.18 -2.18
CA ASN A 10 13.23 18.64 -2.74
C ASN A 10 12.52 17.64 -1.81
N PRO A 11 11.40 18.02 -1.16
CA PRO A 11 10.53 17.02 -0.56
C PRO A 11 10.03 16.10 -1.68
N VAL A 12 10.13 14.78 -1.47
CA VAL A 12 9.44 13.81 -2.35
C VAL A 12 7.95 14.14 -2.24
N GLU A 13 7.32 14.52 -3.36
CA GLU A 13 5.89 14.78 -3.36
C GLU A 13 5.16 13.50 -3.00
N GLN A 14 4.42 13.55 -1.90
CA GLN A 14 3.61 12.44 -1.45
C GLN A 14 2.43 12.30 -2.42
N HIS A 15 2.25 11.11 -2.99
CA HIS A 15 1.18 10.84 -3.95
C HIS A 15 0.19 9.83 -3.41
N THR A 16 -0.99 9.82 -4.02
CA THR A 16 -2.12 8.96 -3.65
C THR A 16 -2.48 8.05 -4.80
N VAL A 17 -2.68 6.77 -4.52
CA VAL A 17 -3.21 5.80 -5.46
C VAL A 17 -4.65 5.47 -5.09
N THR A 18 -5.57 5.67 -6.03
CA THR A 18 -7.00 5.44 -5.84
C THR A 18 -7.42 4.13 -6.52
N PHE A 19 -8.14 3.28 -5.79
CA PHE A 19 -8.55 1.95 -6.23
C PHE A 19 -9.80 1.44 -5.47
N THR A 20 -10.46 0.41 -5.97
CA THR A 20 -11.51 -0.32 -5.24
C THR A 20 -11.03 -1.72 -4.90
N ALA A 21 -11.63 -2.32 -3.87
CA ALA A 21 -11.35 -3.73 -3.54
C ALA A 21 -11.67 -4.66 -4.72
N LYS A 22 -12.70 -4.33 -5.51
CA LYS A 22 -13.03 -5.06 -6.73
C LYS A 22 -11.90 -5.00 -7.76
N GLN A 23 -11.29 -3.84 -7.99
CA GLN A 23 -10.20 -3.69 -8.96
C GLN A 23 -8.98 -4.54 -8.57
N ILE A 24 -8.62 -4.55 -7.29
CA ILE A 24 -7.52 -5.38 -6.78
C ILE A 24 -7.87 -6.86 -6.95
N ASN A 25 -9.06 -7.29 -6.56
CA ASN A 25 -9.49 -8.69 -6.70
C ASN A 25 -9.57 -9.15 -8.15
N ASP A 26 -10.07 -8.31 -9.06
CA ASP A 26 -10.10 -8.60 -10.50
C ASP A 26 -8.67 -8.73 -11.07
N TYR A 27 -7.73 -7.90 -10.61
CA TYR A 27 -6.33 -7.94 -11.04
C TYR A 27 -5.59 -9.18 -10.54
N LEU A 28 -5.81 -9.56 -9.28
CA LEU A 28 -5.13 -10.69 -8.64
C LEU A 28 -5.82 -12.05 -8.88
N GLY A 29 -7.09 -12.05 -9.33
CA GLY A 29 -7.91 -13.25 -9.40
C GLY A 29 -8.28 -13.80 -8.01
N THR A 30 -8.53 -12.91 -7.05
CA THR A 30 -8.77 -13.23 -5.63
C THR A 30 -10.15 -12.78 -5.15
N ASN A 31 -10.48 -13.07 -3.89
CA ASN A 31 -11.65 -12.53 -3.19
C ASN A 31 -11.26 -12.11 -1.76
N ILE A 32 -10.30 -11.19 -1.66
CA ILE A 32 -9.84 -10.59 -0.41
C ILE A 32 -10.83 -9.51 0.00
N GLU A 33 -11.25 -9.50 1.27
CA GLU A 33 -12.17 -8.50 1.80
C GLU A 33 -11.54 -7.10 1.83
N LYS A 34 -12.36 -6.06 1.63
CA LYS A 34 -11.90 -4.66 1.64
C LYS A 34 -11.14 -4.32 2.93
N ASP A 35 -11.72 -4.69 4.08
CA ASP A 35 -11.14 -4.40 5.40
C ASP A 35 -9.77 -5.06 5.58
N GLU A 36 -9.55 -6.22 4.95
CA GLU A 36 -8.27 -6.91 4.97
C GLU A 36 -7.22 -6.18 4.12
N MET A 37 -7.60 -5.66 2.95
CA MET A 37 -6.72 -4.82 2.14
C MET A 37 -6.30 -3.55 2.90
N VAL A 38 -7.26 -2.90 3.59
CA VAL A 38 -7.01 -1.72 4.42
C VAL A 38 -6.06 -2.08 5.57
N ARG A 39 -6.28 -3.21 6.26
CA ARG A 39 -5.40 -3.70 7.33
C ARG A 39 -3.97 -3.88 6.84
N ILE A 40 -3.79 -4.56 5.71
CA ILE A 40 -2.48 -4.84 5.11
C ILE A 40 -1.76 -3.53 4.75
N LEU A 41 -2.41 -2.64 4.02
CA LEU A 41 -1.80 -1.39 3.58
C LEU A 41 -1.46 -0.48 4.76
N THR A 42 -2.32 -0.43 5.78
CA THR A 42 -2.05 0.30 7.03
C THR A 42 -0.84 -0.28 7.77
N ALA A 43 -0.69 -1.62 7.81
CA ALA A 43 0.47 -2.27 8.40
C ALA A 43 1.78 -2.00 7.63
N LEU A 44 1.68 -1.63 6.35
CA LEU A 44 2.78 -1.16 5.51
C LEU A 44 2.98 0.37 5.54
N GLU A 45 2.34 1.05 6.50
CA GLU A 45 2.41 2.49 6.75
C GLU A 45 1.76 3.38 5.69
N PHE A 46 0.95 2.82 4.79
CA PHE A 46 0.07 3.63 3.94
C PHE A 46 -1.04 4.24 4.79
N VAL A 47 -1.40 5.50 4.51
CA VAL A 47 -2.63 6.08 5.07
C VAL A 47 -3.76 5.82 4.07
N VAL A 48 -4.76 5.05 4.48
CA VAL A 48 -5.89 4.71 3.63
C VAL A 48 -7.13 5.49 4.05
N THR A 49 -7.78 6.16 3.11
CA THR A 49 -9.09 6.79 3.29
C THR A 49 -10.13 6.10 2.43
N GLU A 50 -11.37 6.05 2.91
CA GLU A 50 -12.49 5.42 2.25
C GLU A 50 -13.59 6.44 1.94
N ASP A 51 -14.14 6.35 0.73
CA ASP A 51 -15.32 7.07 0.27
C ASP A 51 -16.22 6.09 -0.49
N GLU A 52 -17.30 5.64 0.15
CA GLU A 52 -18.18 4.57 -0.34
C GLU A 52 -17.40 3.28 -0.71
N ASP A 53 -17.34 2.95 -2.00
CA ASP A 53 -16.61 1.78 -2.53
C ASP A 53 -15.17 2.11 -2.95
N GLN A 54 -14.79 3.39 -2.90
CA GLN A 54 -13.49 3.90 -3.33
C GLN A 54 -12.52 3.99 -2.16
N LEU A 55 -11.34 3.40 -2.32
CA LEU A 55 -10.20 3.57 -1.42
C LEU A 55 -9.15 4.49 -2.04
N SER A 56 -8.45 5.23 -1.20
CA SER A 56 -7.30 6.05 -1.57
C SER A 56 -6.16 5.78 -0.59
N ALA A 57 -5.04 5.25 -1.10
CA ALA A 57 -3.84 5.00 -0.32
C ALA A 57 -2.81 6.11 -0.58
N LEU A 58 -2.54 6.90 0.45
CA LEU A 58 -1.44 7.84 0.47
C LEU A 58 -0.13 7.06 0.68
N VAL A 59 0.77 7.17 -0.30
CA VAL A 59 2.00 6.37 -0.35
C VAL A 59 3.06 6.98 0.57
N PRO A 60 3.76 6.17 1.39
CA PRO A 60 4.90 6.66 2.17
C PRO A 60 6.00 7.21 1.26
N THR A 61 6.68 8.29 1.66
CA THR A 61 7.66 8.98 0.80
C THR A 61 8.88 8.13 0.42
N TRP A 62 9.17 7.05 1.16
CA TRP A 62 10.24 6.10 0.84
C TRP A 62 9.78 4.96 -0.09
N ARG A 63 8.48 4.87 -0.42
CA ARG A 63 7.88 3.89 -1.34
C ARG A 63 7.68 4.49 -2.73
N GLY A 64 8.75 5.05 -3.29
CA GLY A 64 8.74 5.59 -4.66
C GLY A 64 8.51 4.54 -5.76
N ASP A 65 8.54 3.25 -5.39
CA ASP A 65 8.20 2.12 -6.25
C ASP A 65 6.69 1.91 -6.43
N VAL A 66 5.85 2.41 -5.51
CA VAL A 66 4.40 2.26 -5.58
C VAL A 66 3.81 3.51 -6.20
N THR A 67 3.32 3.44 -7.43
CA THR A 67 2.85 4.60 -8.20
C THR A 67 1.46 4.43 -8.80
N VAL A 68 1.01 3.19 -8.98
CA VAL A 68 -0.27 2.85 -9.60
C VAL A 68 -0.98 1.72 -8.85
N MET A 69 -2.26 1.49 -9.17
CA MET A 69 -3.07 0.45 -8.53
C MET A 69 -2.45 -0.96 -8.59
N PRO A 70 -1.84 -1.42 -9.70
CA PRO A 70 -1.14 -2.70 -9.72
C PRO A 70 -0.07 -2.85 -8.63
N ASP A 71 0.69 -1.80 -8.32
CA ASP A 71 1.71 -1.83 -7.26
C ASP A 71 1.07 -2.01 -5.87
N ILE A 72 -0.10 -1.39 -5.64
CA ILE A 72 -0.91 -1.62 -4.44
C ILE A 72 -1.39 -3.08 -4.38
N ALA A 73 -1.84 -3.63 -5.51
CA ALA A 73 -2.31 -5.02 -5.58
C ALA A 73 -1.16 -6.01 -5.28
N GLU A 74 0.06 -5.75 -5.77
CA GLU A 74 1.25 -6.54 -5.44
C GLU A 74 1.55 -6.54 -3.94
N GLU A 75 1.46 -5.39 -3.27
CA GLU A 75 1.68 -5.27 -1.83
C GLU A 75 0.61 -6.01 -1.01
N VAL A 76 -0.66 -5.91 -1.41
CA VAL A 76 -1.76 -6.68 -0.82
C VAL A 76 -1.51 -8.17 -0.98
N ALA A 77 -1.21 -8.64 -2.20
CA ALA A 77 -0.95 -10.05 -2.48
C ALA A 77 0.25 -10.59 -1.70
N ARG A 78 1.32 -9.79 -1.60
CA ARG A 78 2.55 -10.14 -0.89
C ARG A 78 2.24 -10.48 0.56
N ILE A 79 1.61 -9.57 1.30
CA ILE A 79 1.32 -9.78 2.73
C ILE A 79 0.22 -10.81 2.94
N TYR A 80 -0.86 -10.75 2.16
CA TYR A 80 -1.96 -11.72 2.27
C TYR A 80 -1.46 -13.15 2.09
N ASN A 81 -0.61 -13.42 1.09
CA ASN A 81 -0.08 -14.76 0.90
C ASN A 81 0.86 -15.18 2.04
N TYR A 82 1.71 -14.30 2.56
CA TYR A 82 2.56 -14.63 3.71
C TYR A 82 1.74 -15.02 4.95
N ASP A 83 0.69 -14.28 5.25
CA ASP A 83 -0.20 -14.56 6.38
C ASP A 83 -0.96 -15.90 6.21
N ASN A 84 -1.13 -16.36 4.96
CA ASN A 84 -1.85 -17.58 4.61
C ASN A 84 -0.93 -18.79 4.29
N ILE A 85 0.39 -18.67 4.42
CA ILE A 85 1.28 -19.83 4.36
C ILE A 85 1.03 -20.66 5.62
N ALA A 86 0.35 -21.80 5.48
CA ALA A 86 0.23 -22.78 6.55
C ALA A 86 1.64 -23.21 6.99
N PRO A 87 2.00 -23.12 8.29
CA PRO A 87 3.27 -23.63 8.75
C PRO A 87 3.32 -25.14 8.48
N THR A 88 4.31 -25.56 7.68
CA THR A 88 4.59 -26.99 7.51
C THR A 88 5.24 -27.47 8.80
N ILE A 89 4.49 -28.21 9.61
CA ILE A 89 4.98 -29.02 10.75
C ILE A 89 5.14 -30.47 10.33
#